data_AF-A0A1U9NQ39-F1
#
_entry.id   AF-A0A1U9NQ39-F1
#
_cell.length_a   1.000
_cell.length_b   1.000
_cell.length_c   1.000
_cell.angle_alpha   90.00
_cell.angle_beta   90.00
_cell.angle_gamma   90.00
#
_symmetry.space_group_name_H-M   'P 1'
#
loop_
_entity.id
_entity.type
_entity.pdbx_description
1 polymer ?
#
loop_
_entity_poly.entity_id
_entity_poly.type
_entity_poly.pdbx_seq_one_letter_code
_entity_poly.pdbx_strand_id
1 'polypeptide(L)'
;MSAKKMSITKPIVSITEICEMLQLSRSRYYQLVDSGFFPKPLRDEKSKRPYYDAALQKQILEARKTGIGVDGSFMLFYSPRKNESSRPMFKKKKQADPVAQELADILAGMGVEAAFEEVQKALNKLYPDGTEGMDQGIVTRELYRYFKQMK
;
A
#
# COMPACT_ATOMS: atom_id res chain seq x y z
N MET A 1 -6.07 -8.01 11.93
CA MET A 1 -7.28 -7.22 11.66
C MET A 1 -8.44 -7.88 12.41
N SER A 2 -9.06 -7.15 13.33
CA SER A 2 -9.97 -7.66 14.36
C SER A 2 -11.27 -8.22 13.76
N ALA A 3 -11.70 -9.39 14.23
CA ALA A 3 -12.99 -9.99 13.89
C ALA A 3 -14.13 -9.16 14.52
N LYS A 4 -14.42 -7.99 13.94
CA LYS A 4 -15.59 -7.19 14.31
C LYS A 4 -16.81 -8.04 13.97
N LYS A 5 -17.50 -8.57 14.99
CA LYS A 5 -18.71 -9.39 14.85
C LYS A 5 -19.69 -8.65 13.93
N MET A 6 -20.27 -9.37 12.97
CA MET A 6 -21.36 -8.89 12.10
C MET A 6 -22.65 -8.72 12.90
N SER A 7 -22.65 -7.81 13.88
CA SER A 7 -23.80 -7.54 14.74
C SER A 7 -24.34 -6.14 14.44
N ILE A 8 -25.66 -6.04 14.34
CA ILE A 8 -26.38 -4.78 14.19
C ILE A 8 -26.20 -3.99 15.49
N THR A 9 -25.35 -2.96 15.46
CA THR A 9 -25.07 -2.11 16.64
C THR A 9 -25.91 -0.83 16.65
N LYS A 10 -26.45 -0.41 15.49
CA LYS A 10 -27.26 0.80 15.34
C LYS A 10 -28.54 0.51 14.55
N PRO A 11 -29.67 1.13 14.90
CA PRO A 11 -30.94 0.92 14.20
C PRO A 11 -30.93 1.48 12.77
N ILE A 12 -30.14 2.54 12.53
CA ILE A 12 -29.95 3.14 11.21
C ILE A 12 -28.45 3.18 10.93
N VAL A 13 -28.06 2.73 9.74
CA VAL A 13 -26.66 2.73 9.30
C VAL A 13 -26.52 3.32 7.91
N SER A 14 -25.38 3.95 7.69
CA SER A 14 -24.94 4.44 6.39
C SER A 14 -24.44 3.30 5.50
N ILE A 15 -24.33 3.55 4.19
CA ILE A 15 -23.68 2.61 3.24
C ILE A 15 -22.26 2.26 3.69
N THR A 16 -21.52 3.23 4.21
CA THR A 16 -20.14 3.04 4.66
C THR A 16 -20.05 2.05 5.81
N GLU A 17 -20.95 2.16 6.78
CA GLU A 17 -21.01 1.23 7.91
C GLU A 17 -21.41 -0.18 7.46
N ILE A 18 -22.37 -0.32 6.54
CA ILE A 18 -22.73 -1.62 5.92
C ILE A 18 -21.51 -2.27 5.25
N CYS A 19 -20.77 -1.52 4.45
CA CYS A 19 -19.60 -2.04 3.74
C CYS A 19 -18.54 -2.56 4.72
N GLU A 20 -18.31 -1.83 5.83
CA GLU A 20 -17.41 -2.26 6.90
C GLU A 20 -17.91 -3.53 7.60
N MET A 21 -19.21 -3.62 7.90
CA MET A 21 -19.81 -4.82 8.51
C MET A 21 -19.68 -6.05 7.61
N LEU A 22 -19.85 -5.87 6.30
CA LEU A 22 -19.75 -6.93 5.29
C LEU A 22 -18.31 -7.28 4.92
N GLN A 23 -17.33 -6.46 5.33
CA GLN A 23 -15.94 -6.53 4.88
C GLN A 23 -15.83 -6.51 3.34
N LEU A 24 -16.60 -5.63 2.71
CA LEU A 24 -16.61 -5.44 1.26
C LEU A 24 -16.13 -4.03 0.90
N SER A 25 -15.49 -3.90 -0.27
CA SER A 25 -15.25 -2.59 -0.84
C SER A 25 -16.58 -1.94 -1.25
N ARG A 26 -16.64 -0.61 -1.23
CA ARG A 26 -17.82 0.13 -1.71
C ARG A 26 -18.17 -0.22 -3.16
N SER A 27 -17.16 -0.36 -4.01
CA SER A 27 -17.36 -0.74 -5.41
C SER A 27 -18.03 -2.11 -5.54
N ARG A 28 -17.56 -3.12 -4.82
CA ARG A 28 -18.17 -4.46 -4.85
C ARG A 28 -19.58 -4.44 -4.28
N TYR A 29 -19.81 -3.66 -3.23
CA TYR A 29 -21.14 -3.47 -2.67
C TYR A 29 -22.12 -2.88 -3.70
N TYR A 30 -21.75 -1.82 -4.42
CA TYR A 30 -22.63 -1.23 -5.43
C TYR A 30 -22.94 -2.21 -6.57
N GLN A 31 -21.97 -2.99 -7.03
CA GLN A 31 -22.21 -4.04 -8.03
C GLN A 31 -23.28 -5.05 -7.57
N LEU A 32 -23.30 -5.40 -6.28
CA LEU A 32 -24.28 -6.34 -5.72
C LEU A 32 -25.67 -5.73 -5.56
N VAL A 33 -25.74 -4.43 -5.29
CA VAL A 33 -27.01 -3.70 -5.28
C VAL A 33 -27.56 -3.57 -6.70
N ASP A 34 -26.69 -3.23 -7.67
CA ASP A 34 -27.07 -3.07 -9.07
C ASP A 34 -27.50 -4.40 -9.70
N SER A 35 -26.89 -5.52 -9.29
CA SER A 35 -27.30 -6.86 -9.72
C SER A 35 -28.57 -7.36 -9.04
N GLY A 36 -29.11 -6.64 -8.04
CA GLY A 36 -30.28 -7.07 -7.27
C GLY A 36 -29.98 -8.07 -6.15
N PHE A 37 -28.71 -8.45 -5.93
CA PHE A 37 -28.33 -9.37 -4.86
C PHE A 37 -28.59 -8.75 -3.47
N PHE A 38 -28.30 -7.47 -3.33
CA PHE A 38 -28.64 -6.68 -2.14
C PHE A 38 -29.80 -5.71 -2.41
N PRO A 39 -30.63 -5.41 -1.39
CA PRO A 39 -31.71 -4.44 -1.52
C PRO A 39 -31.13 -3.03 -1.72
N LYS A 40 -31.92 -2.13 -2.31
CA LYS A 40 -31.53 -0.73 -2.47
C LYS A 40 -31.65 0.03 -1.14
N PRO A 41 -30.78 1.02 -0.88
CA PRO A 41 -30.86 1.83 0.33
C PRO A 41 -32.07 2.76 0.30
N LEU A 42 -32.64 3.00 1.48
CA LEU A 42 -33.61 4.07 1.68
C LEU A 42 -32.92 5.42 1.59
N ARG A 43 -33.68 6.47 1.26
CA ARG A 43 -33.15 7.85 1.25
C ARG A 43 -33.85 8.67 2.31
N ASP A 44 -33.07 9.40 3.08
CA ASP A 44 -33.61 10.35 4.03
C ASP A 44 -34.24 11.53 3.28
N GLU A 45 -35.45 11.90 3.66
CA GLU A 45 -36.20 12.96 2.97
C GLU A 45 -35.51 14.31 3.10
N LYS A 46 -34.89 14.56 4.26
CA LYS A 46 -34.22 15.82 4.61
C LYS A 46 -32.83 15.92 3.99
N SER A 47 -31.97 14.94 4.24
CA SER A 47 -30.56 15.01 3.79
C SER A 47 -30.31 14.38 2.42
N LYS A 48 -31.29 13.66 1.85
CA LYS A 48 -31.16 12.82 0.64
C LYS A 48 -30.08 11.75 0.71
N ARG A 49 -29.50 11.53 1.91
CA ARG A 49 -28.44 10.55 2.12
C ARG A 49 -29.03 9.13 2.14
N PRO A 50 -28.33 8.16 1.52
CA PRO A 50 -28.76 6.77 1.56
C PRO A 50 -28.45 6.13 2.92
N TYR A 51 -29.42 5.38 3.46
CA TYR A 51 -29.31 4.66 4.71
C TYR A 51 -30.04 3.32 4.66
N TYR A 52 -29.75 2.46 5.64
CA TYR A 52 -30.48 1.22 5.88
C TYR A 52 -31.05 1.21 7.29
N ASP A 53 -32.32 0.81 7.39
CA ASP A 53 -32.99 0.53 8.65
C ASP A 53 -32.62 -0.87 9.16
N ALA A 54 -33.10 -1.22 10.35
CA ALA A 54 -32.78 -2.50 10.97
C ALA A 54 -33.28 -3.71 10.17
N ALA A 55 -34.39 -3.57 9.41
CA ALA A 55 -34.96 -4.65 8.62
C ALA A 55 -34.08 -4.98 7.40
N LEU A 56 -33.70 -3.96 6.62
CA LEU A 56 -32.84 -4.14 5.45
C LEU A 56 -31.42 -4.56 5.86
N GLN A 57 -30.93 -4.07 7.00
CA GLN A 57 -29.67 -4.53 7.58
C GLN A 57 -29.66 -6.05 7.80
N LYS A 58 -30.74 -6.61 8.38
CA LYS A 58 -30.86 -8.05 8.60
C LYS A 58 -30.82 -8.82 7.28
N GLN A 59 -31.58 -8.39 6.27
CA GLN A 59 -31.60 -9.04 4.95
C GLN A 59 -30.21 -9.08 4.31
N ILE A 60 -29.47 -7.97 4.35
CA ILE A 60 -28.12 -7.87 3.80
C ILE A 60 -27.15 -8.81 4.54
N LEU A 61 -27.22 -8.85 5.86
CA LEU A 61 -26.38 -9.72 6.69
C LEU A 61 -26.71 -11.21 6.48
N GLU A 62 -27.99 -11.54 6.34
CA GLU A 62 -28.44 -12.90 6.01
C GLU A 62 -27.99 -13.31 4.62
N ALA A 63 -28.12 -12.44 3.62
CA ALA A 63 -27.63 -12.70 2.26
C ALA A 63 -26.12 -12.93 2.24
N ARG A 64 -25.36 -12.16 3.03
CA ARG A 64 -23.91 -12.37 3.20
C ARG A 64 -23.58 -13.69 3.88
N LYS A 65 -24.36 -14.09 4.88
CA LYS A 65 -24.11 -15.31 5.67
C LYS A 65 -24.50 -16.57 4.90
N THR A 66 -25.61 -16.54 4.19
CA THR A 66 -26.17 -17.68 3.45
C THR A 66 -25.64 -17.77 2.03
N GLY A 67 -25.21 -16.65 1.45
CA GLY A 67 -24.88 -16.56 0.04
C GLY A 67 -26.12 -16.49 -0.86
N ILE A 68 -27.31 -16.25 -0.31
CA ILE A 68 -28.56 -16.16 -1.09
C ILE A 68 -28.99 -14.69 -1.14
N GLY A 69 -29.07 -14.12 -2.35
CA GLY A 69 -29.50 -12.76 -2.58
C GLY A 69 -30.99 -12.56 -2.35
N VAL A 70 -31.43 -11.30 -2.24
CA VAL A 70 -32.85 -10.95 -2.09
C VAL A 70 -33.66 -11.32 -3.35
N ASP A 71 -32.97 -11.36 -4.49
CA ASP A 71 -33.48 -11.84 -5.78
C ASP A 71 -33.49 -13.38 -5.92
N GLY A 72 -33.01 -14.11 -4.90
CA GLY A 72 -32.88 -15.57 -4.93
C GLY A 72 -31.63 -16.08 -5.67
N SER A 73 -30.75 -15.19 -6.13
CA SER A 73 -29.49 -15.59 -6.75
C SER A 73 -28.50 -16.12 -5.71
N PHE A 74 -27.56 -16.96 -6.14
CA PHE A 74 -26.57 -17.57 -5.26
C PHE A 74 -25.18 -16.98 -5.48
N MET A 75 -24.47 -16.67 -4.39
CA MET A 75 -23.10 -16.16 -4.43
C MET A 75 -22.24 -16.75 -3.31
N LEU A 76 -21.08 -17.29 -3.69
CA LEU A 76 -20.08 -17.77 -2.74
C LEU A 76 -19.19 -16.61 -2.28
N PHE A 77 -19.24 -16.31 -0.99
CA PHE A 77 -18.35 -15.34 -0.36
C PHE A 77 -17.12 -16.04 0.22
N TYR A 78 -15.99 -15.92 -0.48
CA TYR A 78 -14.72 -16.41 0.04
C TYR A 78 -14.30 -15.63 1.27
N SER A 79 -13.74 -16.35 2.26
CA SER A 79 -13.09 -15.69 3.38
C SER A 79 -11.96 -14.79 2.86
N PRO A 80 -11.76 -13.60 3.46
CA PRO A 80 -10.62 -12.77 3.13
C PRO A 80 -9.36 -13.63 3.26
N ARG A 81 -8.50 -13.62 2.24
CA ARG A 81 -7.17 -14.21 2.39
C ARG A 81 -6.54 -13.55 3.59
N LYS A 82 -6.05 -14.34 4.56
CA LYS A 82 -5.19 -13.79 5.60
C LYS A 82 -4.08 -13.09 4.85
N ASN A 83 -4.01 -11.77 4.97
CA ASN A 83 -2.85 -11.03 4.52
C ASN A 83 -1.70 -11.52 5.41
N GLU A 84 -1.07 -12.63 5.03
CA GLU A 84 0.34 -12.82 5.30
C GLU A 84 0.97 -11.53 4.83
N SER A 85 1.48 -10.77 5.80
CA SER A 85 2.15 -9.49 5.63
C SER A 85 2.69 -9.40 4.22
N SER A 86 2.08 -8.53 3.41
CA SER A 86 2.48 -8.25 2.04
C SER A 86 4.00 -8.33 2.00
N ARG A 87 4.54 -9.37 1.35
CA ARG A 87 6.00 -9.49 1.15
C ARG A 87 6.46 -8.11 0.74
N PRO A 88 7.46 -7.52 1.42
CA PRO A 88 7.79 -6.12 1.25
C PRO A 88 7.86 -5.84 -0.24
N MET A 89 6.90 -5.03 -0.71
CA MET A 89 6.79 -4.63 -2.10
C MET A 89 8.20 -4.21 -2.49
N PHE A 90 8.85 -4.96 -3.39
CA PHE A 90 10.25 -4.79 -3.74
C PHE A 90 10.53 -3.30 -3.79
N LYS A 91 11.31 -2.78 -2.82
CA LYS A 91 11.70 -1.37 -2.83
C LYS A 91 12.27 -1.18 -4.23
N LYS A 92 11.64 -0.32 -5.04
CA LYS A 92 12.22 0.10 -6.31
C LYS A 92 13.67 0.42 -5.98
N LYS A 93 14.62 -0.31 -6.57
CA LYS A 93 16.04 0.00 -6.43
C LYS A 93 16.13 1.49 -6.68
N LYS A 94 16.57 2.27 -5.69
CA LYS A 94 16.86 3.69 -5.91
C LYS A 94 17.78 3.69 -7.12
N GLN A 95 17.39 4.42 -8.17
CA GLN A 95 18.30 4.60 -9.31
C GLN A 95 19.61 5.11 -8.73
N ALA A 96 20.71 4.47 -9.13
CA ALA A 96 22.04 4.84 -8.68
C ALA A 96 22.22 6.36 -8.86
N ASP A 97 22.69 7.07 -7.83
CA ASP A 97 23.04 8.48 -7.97
C ASP A 97 24.07 8.59 -9.11
N PRO A 98 23.80 9.36 -10.18
CA PRO A 98 24.68 9.45 -11.35
C PRO A 98 26.12 9.80 -10.96
N VAL A 99 26.27 10.65 -9.95
CA VAL A 99 27.55 11.11 -9.40
C VAL A 99 28.38 9.96 -8.81
N ALA A 100 27.75 9.01 -8.12
CA ALA A 100 28.48 7.89 -7.52
C ALA A 100 28.95 6.87 -8.57
N GLN A 101 28.29 6.82 -9.73
CA GLN A 101 28.72 5.99 -10.84
C GLN A 101 29.89 6.62 -11.60
N GLU A 102 29.84 7.92 -11.86
CA GLU A 102 30.96 8.68 -12.46
C GLU A 102 32.23 8.58 -11.60
N LEU A 103 32.10 8.71 -10.27
CA LEU A 103 33.24 8.58 -9.36
C LEU A 103 33.83 7.16 -9.34
N ALA A 104 33.00 6.13 -9.48
CA ALA A 104 33.48 4.75 -9.58
C ALA A 104 34.30 4.54 -10.87
N ASP A 105 33.86 5.09 -12.00
CA ASP A 105 34.57 5.00 -13.27
C ASP A 105 35.92 5.74 -13.25
N ILE A 106 35.97 6.93 -12.62
CA ILE A 106 37.21 7.70 -12.44
C ILE A 106 38.20 6.94 -11.55
N LEU A 107 37.73 6.38 -10.43
CA LEU A 107 38.57 5.60 -9.51
C LEU A 107 39.11 4.33 -10.17
N ALA A 108 38.30 3.65 -10.99
CA ALA A 108 38.73 2.52 -11.79
C ALA A 108 39.86 2.91 -12.77
N GLY A 109 39.71 4.06 -13.46
CA GLY A 109 40.76 4.62 -14.31
C GLY A 109 42.07 4.97 -13.58
N MET A 110 42.01 5.19 -12.26
CA MET A 110 43.17 5.43 -11.39
C MET A 110 43.75 4.15 -10.76
N GLY A 111 43.23 2.97 -11.11
CA GLY A 111 43.70 1.67 -10.62
C GLY A 111 43.07 1.23 -9.28
N VAL A 112 41.95 1.82 -8.89
CA VAL A 112 41.16 1.40 -7.72
C VAL A 112 39.89 0.70 -8.21
N GLU A 113 39.90 -0.63 -8.16
CA GLU A 113 38.72 -1.46 -8.40
C GLU A 113 37.80 -1.40 -7.17
N ALA A 114 36.89 -0.43 -7.14
CA ALA A 114 35.86 -0.32 -6.11
C ALA A 114 34.47 -0.49 -6.75
N ALA A 115 33.61 -1.29 -6.13
CA ALA A 115 32.24 -1.43 -6.60
C ALA A 115 31.43 -0.16 -6.29
N PHE A 116 30.42 0.15 -7.10
CA PHE A 116 29.53 1.30 -6.89
C PHE A 116 29.01 1.41 -5.44
N GLU A 117 28.60 0.26 -4.86
CA GLU A 117 28.10 0.22 -3.48
C GLU A 117 29.16 0.60 -2.44
N GLU A 118 30.42 0.33 -2.71
CA GLU A 118 31.55 0.67 -1.84
C GLU A 118 31.86 2.16 -1.93
N VAL A 119 31.82 2.72 -3.16
CA VAL A 119 31.96 4.16 -3.40
C VAL A 119 30.84 4.93 -2.71
N GLN A 120 29.60 4.46 -2.82
CA GLN A 120 28.45 5.08 -2.15
C GLN A 120 28.56 5.00 -0.62
N LYS A 121 29.05 3.88 -0.07
CA LYS A 121 29.33 3.76 1.37
C LYS A 121 30.45 4.70 1.83
N ALA A 122 31.52 4.82 1.05
CA ALA A 122 32.64 5.71 1.35
C ALA A 122 32.22 7.19 1.29
N LEU A 123 31.43 7.58 0.29
CA LEU A 123 30.85 8.91 0.19
C LEU A 123 29.99 9.26 1.40
N ASN A 124 29.07 8.38 1.80
CA ASN A 124 28.23 8.61 2.99
C ASN A 124 29.03 8.71 4.29
N LYS A 125 30.24 8.13 4.35
CA LYS A 125 31.12 8.17 5.52
C LYS A 125 31.98 9.42 5.57
N LEU A 126 32.51 9.85 4.43
CA LEU A 126 33.38 11.03 4.31
C LEU A 126 32.58 12.33 4.24
N TYR A 127 31.41 12.29 3.61
CA TYR A 127 30.54 13.43 3.36
C TYR A 127 29.09 13.12 3.76
N PRO A 128 28.79 13.04 5.07
CA PRO A 128 27.44 12.73 5.56
C PRO A 128 26.40 13.80 5.17
N ASP A 129 26.83 15.04 4.98
CA ASP A 129 26.00 16.18 4.57
C ASP A 129 25.92 16.36 3.04
N GLY A 130 26.54 15.44 2.28
CA GLY A 130 26.62 15.48 0.82
C GLY A 130 27.81 16.26 0.27
N THR A 131 27.95 16.25 -1.05
CA THR A 131 29.07 16.87 -1.79
C THR A 131 28.61 18.06 -2.64
N GLU A 132 27.46 18.67 -2.30
CA GLU A 132 26.91 19.80 -3.05
C GLU A 132 27.85 21.01 -3.01
N GLY A 133 28.27 21.49 -4.18
CA GLY A 133 29.16 22.65 -4.33
C GLY A 133 30.66 22.36 -4.14
N MET A 134 31.06 21.10 -3.94
CA MET A 134 32.46 20.70 -3.86
C MET A 134 33.04 20.37 -5.23
N ASP A 135 34.34 20.65 -5.40
CA ASP A 135 35.07 20.28 -6.60
C ASP A 135 35.21 18.75 -6.69
N GLN A 136 34.83 18.18 -7.83
CA GLN A 136 34.86 16.73 -8.05
C GLN A 136 36.29 16.16 -7.92
N GLY A 137 37.33 16.94 -8.24
CA GLY A 137 38.72 16.53 -8.09
C GLY A 137 39.13 16.35 -6.63
N ILE A 138 38.63 17.21 -5.73
CA ILE A 138 38.84 17.09 -4.27
C ILE A 138 38.18 15.81 -3.75
N VAL A 139 36.90 15.60 -4.09
CA VAL A 139 36.14 14.41 -3.65
C VAL A 139 36.79 13.12 -4.16
N THR A 140 37.21 13.09 -5.43
CA THR A 140 37.89 11.94 -6.03
C THR A 140 39.21 11.64 -5.32
N ARG A 141 40.01 12.67 -5.01
CA ARG A 141 41.30 12.50 -4.31
C ARG A 141 41.12 11.92 -2.91
N GLU A 142 40.10 12.35 -2.19
CA GLU A 142 39.82 11.85 -0.85
C GLU A 142 39.30 10.41 -0.87
N LEU A 143 38.42 10.07 -1.82
CA LEU A 143 37.98 8.69 -2.03
C LEU A 143 39.16 7.78 -2.40
N TYR A 144 40.04 8.21 -3.32
CA TYR A 144 41.23 7.45 -3.68
C TYR A 144 42.15 7.18 -2.48
N ARG A 145 42.37 8.21 -1.63
CA ARG A 145 43.14 8.05 -0.39
C ARG A 145 42.47 7.08 0.57
N TYR A 146 41.15 7.17 0.74
CA TYR A 146 40.38 6.29 1.60
C TYR A 146 40.53 4.82 1.17
N PHE A 147 40.35 4.52 -0.12
CA PHE A 147 40.51 3.16 -0.63
C PHE A 147 41.96 2.66 -0.59
N LYS A 148 42.95 3.54 -0.75
CA LYS A 148 44.37 3.18 -0.67
C LYS A 148 44.86 2.94 0.76
N GLN A 149 44.27 3.59 1.76
CA GLN A 149 44.58 3.35 3.18
C GLN A 149 43.92 2.08 3.73
N MET A 150 42.89 1.57 3.04
CA MET A 150 42.13 0.39 3.44
C MET A 150 42.68 -0.92 2.84
N LYS A 151 43.58 -0.83 1.86
CA LYS A 151 44.41 -1.92 1.32
C LYS A 151 45.72 -2.00 2.09
#